data_AF-A0A0K1JQM7-F1
#
_entry.id   AF-A0A0K1JQM7-F1
#
_cell.length_a   1.000
_cell.length_b   1.000
_cell.length_c   1.000
_cell.angle_alpha   90.00
_cell.angle_beta   90.00
_cell.angle_gamma   90.00
#
_symmetry.space_group_name_H-M   'P 1'
#
loop_
_entity.id
_entity.type
_entity.pdbx_description
1 polymer ?
#
loop_
_entity_poly.entity_id
_entity_poly.type
_entity_poly.pdbx_seq_one_letter_code
_entity_poly.pdbx_strand_id
1 'polypeptide(L)'
;MATAEVAAPSPPAQTMTTLWIYRVVSVLHALLMVAQPILIGRFLEGDFGSLSAHAAVGGIAMLSATLLLVAGVLVWRPGRLGLQPLIWSAAMFVLIPAQLAMGYTRTTSVHIPLGVAIVAGSVALVVWACRPGRARMSWRPRTPVEPVR
;
A
#
# COMPACT_ATOMS: atom_id res chain seq x y z
N MET A 1 31.47 -33.72 -16.36
CA MET A 1 31.59 -33.07 -15.04
C MET A 1 30.50 -31.99 -14.99
N ALA A 2 29.32 -32.31 -14.45
CA ALA A 2 28.18 -31.40 -14.43
C ALA A 2 28.36 -30.41 -13.27
N THR A 3 28.44 -29.13 -13.57
CA THR A 3 28.43 -28.06 -12.56
C THR A 3 27.08 -28.08 -11.88
N ALA A 4 27.03 -28.50 -10.61
CA ALA A 4 25.85 -28.33 -9.79
C ALA A 4 25.56 -26.82 -9.69
N GLU A 5 24.52 -26.35 -10.38
CA GLU A 5 24.03 -24.99 -10.26
C GLU A 5 23.55 -24.82 -8.82
N VAL A 6 24.31 -24.07 -8.01
CA VAL A 6 23.97 -23.79 -6.62
C VAL A 6 22.68 -22.97 -6.64
N ALA A 7 21.57 -23.62 -6.31
CA ALA A 7 20.26 -23.00 -6.30
C ALA A 7 20.27 -21.74 -5.43
N ALA A 8 19.79 -20.62 -5.98
CA ALA A 8 19.79 -19.34 -5.27
C ALA A 8 19.02 -19.44 -3.94
N PRO A 9 19.52 -18.81 -2.86
CA PRO A 9 18.90 -18.90 -1.54
C PRO A 9 17.45 -18.39 -1.57
N SER A 10 16.57 -19.11 -0.87
CA SER A 10 15.17 -18.73 -0.73
C SER A 10 14.99 -17.69 0.38
N PRO A 11 14.06 -16.72 0.22
CA PRO A 11 13.78 -15.77 1.28
C PRO A 11 13.28 -16.48 2.55
N PRO A 12 13.61 -15.96 3.75
CA PRO A 12 13.19 -16.57 5.01
C PRO A 12 11.67 -16.42 5.23
N ALA A 13 11.12 -17.26 6.10
CA ALA A 13 9.70 -17.24 6.47
C ALA A 13 9.23 -15.85 6.96
N GLN A 14 10.08 -15.13 7.72
CA GLN A 14 9.80 -13.76 8.18
C GLN A 14 9.53 -12.78 7.03
N THR A 15 10.28 -12.88 5.92
CA THR A 15 10.05 -12.09 4.71
C THR A 15 8.71 -12.43 4.08
N MET A 16 8.30 -13.70 4.11
CA MET A 16 6.99 -14.12 3.60
C MET A 16 5.86 -13.56 4.46
N THR A 17 5.97 -13.67 5.79
CA THR A 17 4.96 -13.19 6.73
C THR A 17 4.75 -11.68 6.62
N THR A 18 5.84 -10.91 6.59
CA THR A 18 5.77 -9.45 6.45
C THR A 18 5.14 -9.03 5.12
N LEU A 19 5.48 -9.72 4.02
CA LEU A 19 4.84 -9.49 2.72
C LEU A 19 3.34 -9.87 2.72
N TRP A 20 2.96 -10.95 3.40
CA TRP A 20 1.56 -11.34 3.55
C TRP A 20 0.74 -10.31 4.31
N ILE A 21 1.27 -9.77 5.41
CA ILE A 21 0.66 -8.66 6.15
C ILE A 21 0.45 -7.47 5.21
N TYR A 22 1.48 -7.09 4.45
CA TYR A 22 1.37 -5.99 3.49
C TYR A 22 0.33 -6.22 2.40
N ARG A 23 0.19 -7.45 1.89
CA ARG A 23 -0.86 -7.81 0.92
C ARG A 23 -2.25 -7.60 1.50
N VAL A 24 -2.53 -8.14 2.68
CA VAL A 24 -3.85 -7.99 3.31
C VAL A 24 -4.17 -6.52 3.55
N VAL A 25 -3.23 -5.78 4.13
CA VAL A 25 -3.44 -4.37 4.45
C VAL A 25 -3.60 -3.51 3.19
N SER A 26 -2.78 -3.74 2.15
CA SER A 26 -2.91 -3.01 0.88
C SER A 26 -4.21 -3.32 0.16
N VAL A 27 -4.71 -4.56 0.19
CA VAL A 27 -6.02 -4.92 -0.37
C VAL A 27 -7.15 -4.20 0.37
N LEU A 28 -7.16 -4.25 1.70
CA LEU A 28 -8.17 -3.56 2.51
C LEU A 28 -8.15 -2.04 2.25
N HIS A 29 -6.96 -1.44 2.20
CA HIS A 29 -6.79 -0.03 1.87
C HIS A 29 -7.30 0.29 0.46
N ALA A 30 -6.95 -0.51 -0.55
CA ALA A 30 -7.42 -0.30 -1.92
C ALA A 30 -8.94 -0.44 -2.06
N LEU A 31 -9.57 -1.37 -1.33
CA LEU A 31 -11.04 -1.50 -1.31
C LEU A 31 -11.70 -0.24 -0.77
N LEU A 32 -11.17 0.35 0.31
CA LEU A 32 -11.66 1.63 0.83
C LEU A 32 -11.50 2.75 -0.19
N MET A 33 -10.37 2.80 -0.90
CA MET A 33 -10.12 3.82 -1.94
C MET A 33 -11.05 3.66 -3.14
N VAL A 34 -11.28 2.43 -3.61
CA VAL A 34 -12.22 2.14 -4.71
C VAL A 34 -13.68 2.42 -4.30
N ALA A 35 -14.03 2.27 -3.03
CA ALA A 35 -15.35 2.62 -2.54
C ALA A 35 -15.64 4.14 -2.61
N GLN A 36 -14.62 4.99 -2.45
CA GLN A 36 -14.78 6.46 -2.47
C GLN A 36 -15.49 7.00 -3.73
N PRO A 37 -15.03 6.71 -4.97
CA PRO A 37 -15.69 7.17 -6.19
C PRO A 37 -17.10 6.57 -6.39
N ILE A 38 -17.35 5.36 -5.90
CA ILE A 38 -18.68 4.75 -5.95
C ILE A 38 -19.65 5.56 -5.07
N LEU A 39 -19.26 5.86 -3.83
CA LEU A 39 -20.10 6.59 -2.88
C LEU A 39 -20.38 8.02 -3.33
N ILE A 40 -19.37 8.75 -3.83
CA ILE A 40 -19.60 10.10 -4.35
C ILE A 40 -20.42 10.07 -5.65
N GLY A 41 -20.24 9.05 -6.51
CA GLY A 41 -21.05 8.85 -7.70
C GLY A 41 -22.53 8.66 -7.36
N ARG A 42 -22.85 7.82 -6.38
CA ARG A 42 -24.22 7.63 -5.89
C ARG A 42 -24.84 8.92 -5.33
N PHE A 43 -24.05 9.73 -4.62
CA PHE A 43 -24.49 11.05 -4.18
C PHE A 43 -24.85 11.96 -5.36
N LEU A 44 -24.05 11.96 -6.42
CA LEU A 44 -24.33 12.74 -7.64
C LEU A 44 -25.56 12.25 -8.40
N GLU A 45 -25.94 10.98 -8.24
CA GLU A 45 -27.18 10.39 -8.77
C GLU A 45 -28.42 10.66 -7.88
N GLY A 46 -28.26 11.37 -6.75
CA GLY A 46 -29.34 11.78 -5.86
C GLY A 46 -29.49 10.95 -4.59
N ASP A 47 -28.62 9.95 -4.34
CA ASP A 47 -28.55 9.27 -3.04
C ASP A 47 -27.75 10.13 -2.04
N PHE A 48 -28.42 11.14 -1.47
CA PHE A 48 -27.79 12.10 -0.56
C PHE A 48 -27.15 11.44 0.68
N GLY A 49 -27.64 10.28 1.12
CA GLY A 49 -27.05 9.52 2.23
C GLY A 49 -25.65 8.99 1.93
N SER A 50 -25.33 8.76 0.66
CA SER A 50 -24.01 8.30 0.24
C SER A 50 -22.90 9.33 0.47
N LEU A 51 -23.20 10.62 0.65
CA LEU A 51 -22.21 11.63 1.04
C LEU A 51 -21.69 11.39 2.47
N SER A 52 -22.58 11.08 3.40
CA SER A 52 -22.21 10.75 4.78
C SER A 52 -21.37 9.46 4.81
N ALA A 53 -21.75 8.46 4.00
CA ALA A 53 -20.96 7.24 3.84
C ALA A 53 -19.58 7.52 3.23
N HIS A 54 -19.50 8.36 2.20
CA HIS A 54 -18.24 8.79 1.59
C HIS A 54 -17.30 9.41 2.63
N ALA A 55 -17.81 10.34 3.44
CA ALA A 55 -17.07 10.98 4.52
C ALA A 55 -16.62 9.98 5.60
N ALA A 56 -17.49 9.06 6.02
CA ALA A 56 -17.17 8.03 7.01
C ALA A 56 -16.06 7.08 6.51
N VAL A 57 -16.18 6.58 5.28
CA VAL A 57 -15.14 5.74 4.65
C VAL A 57 -13.84 6.53 4.48
N GLY A 58 -13.91 7.83 4.16
CA GLY A 58 -12.75 8.71 4.11
C GLY A 58 -12.04 8.83 5.47
N GLY A 59 -12.79 8.93 6.57
CA GLY A 59 -12.24 8.89 7.93
C GLY A 59 -11.54 7.57 8.25
N ILE A 60 -12.17 6.44 7.91
CA ILE A 60 -11.60 5.09 8.10
C ILE A 60 -10.34 4.90 7.24
N ALA A 61 -10.28 5.53 6.07
CA ALA A 61 -9.13 5.45 5.19
C ALA A 61 -7.83 5.92 5.85
N MET A 62 -7.89 6.89 6.75
CA MET A 62 -6.72 7.35 7.50
C MET A 62 -6.14 6.25 8.40
N LEU A 63 -7.00 5.49 9.08
CA LEU A 63 -6.56 4.33 9.86
C LEU A 63 -5.90 3.29 8.94
N SER A 64 -6.53 3.00 7.79
CA SER A 64 -5.96 2.05 6.83
C SER A 64 -4.60 2.49 6.27
N ALA A 65 -4.40 3.80 6.04
CA ALA A 65 -3.11 4.35 5.57
C ALA A 65 -2.03 4.24 6.64
N THR A 66 -2.40 4.46 7.91
CA THR A 66 -1.50 4.24 9.05
C THR A 66 -1.07 2.77 9.12
N LEU A 67 -2.02 1.84 9.01
CA LEU A 67 -1.72 0.40 8.99
C LEU A 67 -0.85 0.03 7.78
N LEU A 68 -1.10 0.62 6.62
CA LEU A 68 -0.31 0.41 5.40
C LEU A 68 1.12 0.94 5.54
N LEU A 69 1.31 2.06 6.26
CA LEU A 69 2.62 2.59 6.63
C LEU A 69 3.37 1.64 7.56
N VAL A 70 2.72 1.17 8.62
CA VAL A 70 3.31 0.18 9.54
C VAL A 70 3.69 -1.09 8.79
N ALA A 71 2.81 -1.61 7.93
CA ALA A 71 3.10 -2.77 7.10
C ALA A 71 4.28 -2.50 6.14
N GLY A 72 4.39 -1.29 5.59
CA GLY A 72 5.53 -0.85 4.77
C GLY A 72 6.86 -0.89 5.53
N VAL A 73 6.86 -0.42 6.79
CA VAL A 73 8.03 -0.53 7.69
C VAL A 73 8.38 -2.00 7.94
N LEU A 74 7.38 -2.86 8.18
CA LEU A 74 7.59 -4.30 8.41
C LEU A 74 8.18 -4.99 7.17
N VAL A 75 7.68 -4.70 5.98
CA VAL A 75 8.21 -5.24 4.73
C VAL A 75 9.65 -4.79 4.47
N TRP A 76 9.97 -3.54 4.78
CA TRP A 76 11.31 -2.98 4.57
C TRP A 76 12.34 -3.47 5.59
N ARG A 77 12.08 -3.32 6.90
CA ARG A 77 13.08 -3.56 7.95
C ARG A 77 13.18 -5.05 8.33
N PRO A 78 12.18 -5.66 8.98
CA PRO A 78 12.25 -7.09 9.30
C PRO A 78 12.06 -7.99 8.07
N GLY A 79 11.26 -7.56 7.09
CA GLY A 79 11.04 -8.31 5.84
C GLY A 79 12.19 -8.21 4.85
N ARG A 80 13.04 -7.18 4.98
CA ARG A 80 14.24 -6.97 4.16
C ARG A 80 13.97 -6.88 2.66
N LEU A 81 12.79 -6.39 2.31
CA LEU A 81 12.41 -6.08 0.95
C LEU A 81 12.89 -4.65 0.61
N GLY A 82 12.76 -4.26 -0.66
CA GLY A 82 13.12 -2.91 -1.10
C GLY A 82 12.44 -1.79 -0.29
N LEU A 83 13.00 -0.58 -0.34
CA LEU A 83 12.48 0.60 0.34
C LEU A 83 11.17 1.13 -0.31
N GLN A 84 10.92 0.76 -1.57
CA GLN A 84 9.78 1.28 -2.35
C GLN A 84 8.41 1.15 -1.64
N PRO A 85 8.04 0.02 -1.02
CA PRO A 85 6.74 -0.13 -0.35
C PRO A 85 6.55 0.84 0.80
N LEU A 86 7.62 1.16 1.54
CA LEU A 86 7.57 2.17 2.59
C LEU A 86 7.31 3.56 2.02
N ILE A 87 8.01 3.92 0.93
CA ILE A 87 7.84 5.24 0.28
C ILE A 87 6.40 5.40 -0.20
N TRP A 88 5.84 4.38 -0.86
CA TRP A 88 4.45 4.43 -1.34
C TRP A 88 3.44 4.49 -0.20
N SER A 89 3.64 3.69 0.86
CA SER A 89 2.77 3.75 2.03
C SER A 89 2.84 5.11 2.75
N ALA A 90 4.02 5.72 2.83
CA ALA A 90 4.21 7.05 3.39
C ALA A 90 3.52 8.13 2.54
N ALA A 91 3.60 8.01 1.21
CA ALA A 91 2.85 8.88 0.32
C ALA A 91 1.34 8.79 0.58
N MET A 92 0.78 7.58 0.67
CA MET A 92 -0.65 7.40 1.00
C MET A 92 -1.01 8.00 2.36
N PHE A 93 -0.16 7.81 3.38
CA PHE A 93 -0.36 8.39 4.71
C PHE A 93 -0.42 9.93 4.70
N VAL A 94 0.34 10.59 3.83
CA VAL A 94 0.32 12.06 3.69
C VAL A 94 -0.82 12.53 2.80
N LEU A 95 -1.08 11.84 1.69
CA LEU A 95 -2.06 12.26 0.69
C LEU A 95 -3.51 12.13 1.17
N ILE A 96 -3.82 11.16 2.03
CA ILE A 96 -5.17 10.98 2.55
C ILE A 96 -5.64 12.15 3.43
N PRO A 97 -4.88 12.64 4.43
CA PRO A 97 -5.22 13.87 5.15
C PRO A 97 -5.43 15.07 4.22
N ALA A 98 -4.60 15.24 3.20
CA ALA A 98 -4.77 16.30 2.20
C ALA A 98 -6.09 16.15 1.43
N GLN A 99 -6.46 14.91 1.07
CA GLN A 99 -7.76 14.61 0.46
C GLN A 99 -8.95 14.97 1.36
N LEU A 100 -8.88 14.60 2.64
CA LEU A 100 -9.92 14.94 3.61
C LEU A 100 -10.07 16.45 3.70
N ALA A 101 -8.96 17.18 3.86
CA ALA A 101 -8.97 18.64 3.92
C ALA A 101 -9.62 19.26 2.67
N MET A 102 -9.22 18.82 1.47
CA MET A 102 -9.80 19.33 0.22
C MET A 102 -11.27 18.96 0.04
N GLY A 103 -11.70 17.80 0.54
CA GLY A 103 -13.11 17.40 0.54
C GLY A 103 -13.95 18.33 1.42
N TYR A 104 -13.48 18.62 2.65
CA TYR A 104 -14.17 19.53 3.57
C TYR A 104 -14.16 20.98 3.10
N THR A 105 -13.07 21.45 2.48
CA THR A 105 -13.01 22.80 1.90
C THR A 105 -13.69 22.90 0.52
N ARG A 106 -14.25 21.79 0.02
CA ARG A 106 -14.93 21.71 -1.30
C ARG A 106 -14.06 22.15 -2.47
N THR A 107 -12.74 21.94 -2.38
CA THR A 107 -11.79 22.22 -3.47
C THR A 107 -11.81 21.05 -4.47
N THR A 108 -12.97 20.81 -5.09
CA THR A 108 -13.26 19.60 -5.88
C THR A 108 -12.39 19.45 -7.11
N SER A 109 -11.97 20.56 -7.71
CA SER A 109 -11.06 20.60 -8.87
C SER A 109 -9.72 19.92 -8.62
N VAL A 110 -9.22 19.94 -7.38
CA VAL A 110 -7.97 19.25 -6.99
C VAL A 110 -8.27 17.94 -6.25
N HIS A 111 -9.33 17.92 -5.44
CA HIS A 111 -9.77 16.73 -4.72
C HIS A 111 -10.01 15.55 -5.67
N ILE A 112 -10.77 15.75 -6.76
CA ILE A 112 -11.13 14.67 -7.67
C ILE A 112 -9.90 14.06 -8.38
N PRO A 113 -9.03 14.83 -9.07
CA PRO A 113 -7.86 14.25 -9.72
C PRO A 113 -6.91 13.57 -8.74
N LEU A 114 -6.67 14.18 -7.56
CA LEU A 114 -5.80 13.54 -6.56
C LEU A 114 -6.45 12.26 -5.99
N GLY A 115 -7.77 12.24 -5.78
CA GLY A 115 -8.51 11.05 -5.37
C GLY A 115 -8.35 9.90 -6.37
N VAL A 116 -8.49 10.18 -7.67
CA VAL A 116 -8.24 9.20 -8.75
C VAL A 116 -6.80 8.69 -8.71
N ALA A 117 -5.82 9.57 -8.53
CA ALA A 117 -4.41 9.18 -8.44
C ALA A 117 -4.14 8.27 -7.22
N ILE A 118 -4.76 8.56 -6.08
CA ILE A 118 -4.67 7.71 -4.88
C ILE A 118 -5.31 6.36 -5.13
N VAL A 119 -6.51 6.30 -5.72
CA VAL A 119 -7.17 5.02 -6.08
C VAL A 119 -6.26 4.18 -6.97
N ALA A 120 -5.74 4.77 -8.04
CA ALA A 120 -4.83 4.09 -8.96
C ALA A 120 -3.55 3.62 -8.25
N GLY A 121 -2.96 4.46 -7.39
CA GLY A 121 -1.79 4.13 -6.58
C GLY A 121 -2.04 2.96 -5.63
N SER A 122 -3.19 2.95 -4.94
CA SER A 122 -3.56 1.87 -4.02
C SER A 122 -3.80 0.55 -4.76
N VAL A 123 -4.41 0.57 -5.95
CA VAL A 123 -4.52 -0.62 -6.81
C VAL A 123 -3.14 -1.08 -7.30
N ALA A 124 -2.28 -0.16 -7.72
CA ALA A 124 -0.92 -0.47 -8.15
C ALA A 124 -0.09 -1.11 -7.01
N LEU A 125 -0.30 -0.69 -5.76
CA LEU A 125 0.30 -1.32 -4.58
C LEU A 125 -0.16 -2.78 -4.40
N VAL A 126 -1.45 -3.05 -4.56
CA VAL A 126 -1.99 -4.43 -4.51
C VAL A 126 -1.37 -5.28 -5.62
N VAL A 127 -1.36 -4.78 -6.86
CA VAL A 127 -0.73 -5.48 -7.99
C VAL A 127 0.75 -5.71 -7.69
N TRP A 128 1.45 -4.71 -7.16
CA TRP A 128 2.85 -4.85 -6.78
C TRP A 128 3.03 -5.96 -5.74
N ALA A 129 2.25 -5.97 -4.66
CA ALA A 129 2.38 -6.90 -3.54
C ALA A 129 2.02 -8.34 -3.91
N CYS A 130 0.98 -8.51 -4.74
CA CYS A 130 0.43 -9.81 -5.13
C CYS A 130 1.14 -10.44 -6.33
N ARG A 131 2.09 -9.76 -6.97
CA ARG A 131 2.85 -10.35 -8.08
C ARG A 131 3.61 -11.62 -7.66
N PRO A 132 3.53 -12.70 -8.45
CA PRO A 132 4.28 -13.93 -8.19
C PRO A 132 5.77 -13.67 -8.09
N GLY A 133 6.46 -14.39 -7.20
CA GLY A 133 7.90 -14.24 -7.00
C GLY A 133 8.35 -12.90 -6.39
N ARG A 134 7.43 -12.02 -5.98
CA ARG A 134 7.75 -10.69 -5.43
C ARG A 134 8.82 -10.74 -4.34
N ALA A 135 8.71 -11.70 -3.44
CA ALA A 135 9.64 -11.78 -2.34
C ALA A 135 11.06 -12.12 -2.79
N ARG A 136 11.24 -13.03 -3.77
CA ARG A 136 12.56 -13.33 -4.33
C ARG A 136 13.16 -12.13 -5.05
N MET A 137 12.35 -11.45 -5.88
CA MET A 137 12.80 -10.32 -6.70
C MET A 137 13.25 -9.10 -5.88
N SER A 138 12.67 -8.91 -4.68
CA SER A 138 12.88 -7.69 -3.89
C SER A 138 13.64 -7.92 -2.59
N TRP A 139 13.93 -9.17 -2.23
CA TRP A 139 14.65 -9.51 -1.00
C TRP A 139 16.13 -9.14 -1.09
N ARG A 140 16.65 -8.57 0.00
CA ARG A 140 18.06 -8.18 0.13
C ARG A 140 18.76 -9.07 1.15
N PRO A 141 19.66 -9.99 0.73
CA PRO A 141 20.45 -10.85 1.62
C PRO A 141 21.32 -10.04 2.58
N ARG A 142 21.75 -10.64 3.70
CA ARG A 142 22.70 -9.97 4.63
C ARG A 142 24.06 -10.17 3.98
N THR A 143 24.79 -9.10 3.72
CA THR A 143 26.22 -9.22 3.40
C THR A 143 26.88 -9.89 4.61
N PRO A 144 27.57 -11.03 4.44
CA PRO A 144 28.38 -11.60 5.52
C PRO A 144 29.37 -10.53 5.98
N VAL A 145 29.44 -10.28 7.28
CA VAL A 145 30.54 -9.49 7.83
C VAL A 145 31.73 -10.44 7.84
N GLU A 146 32.73 -10.19 7.00
CA GLU A 146 33.95 -10.98 7.02
C GLU A 146 34.65 -10.76 8.37
N PRO A 147 35.01 -11.81 9.12
CA PRO A 147 35.71 -11.63 10.38
C PRO A 147 37.07 -10.98 10.10
N VAL A 148 37.32 -9.82 10.71
CA VAL A 148 38.63 -9.17 10.72
C VAL A 148 39.60 -10.15 11.40
N ARG A 149 40.59 -10.63 10.63
CA ARG A 149 41.65 -11.53 11.12
C ARG A 149 42.67 -10.77 11.96
#